data_AF-A0A5J4PEQ0-F1
#
_entry.id   AF-A0A5J4PEQ0-F1
#
_cell.length_a   1.000
_cell.length_b   1.000
_cell.length_c   1.000
_cell.angle_alpha   90.00
_cell.angle_beta   90.00
_cell.angle_gamma   90.00
#
_symmetry.space_group_name_H-M   'P 1'
#
loop_
_entity.id
_entity.type
_entity.pdbx_description
1 polymer ?
#
loop_
_entity_poly.entity_id
_entity_poly.type
_entity_poly.pdbx_seq_one_letter_code
_entity_poly.pdbx_strand_id
1 'polypeptide(L)'
;MSSGSADKLYFSVLLSSYNEGRFKATRNLSTKNYIHGIEDVTLNKRNNNPFTFAIAIDMKTVPVKEDYLLNPSNYMFGNNNFRVKQIVAVDKNQTNPSDWLRISSGNPTHIIIVEATGKAISNVSLALKKQIPQWVYDTNTEDDTNIRNGLDKTFGVKYLIEGISEAYQVIYPKDKNYFECNISIKQ
;
A
#
# COMPACT_ATOMS: atom_id res chain seq x y z
N MET A 1 8.18 -22.59 -16.75
CA MET A 1 7.74 -21.19 -16.58
C MET A 1 7.41 -21.02 -15.12
N SER A 2 8.18 -20.18 -14.43
CA SER A 2 8.14 -20.05 -12.96
C SER A 2 6.74 -19.57 -12.53
N SER A 3 6.09 -20.36 -11.67
CA SER A 3 4.96 -19.91 -10.88
C SER A 3 5.35 -18.61 -10.21
N GLY A 4 4.66 -17.51 -10.53
CA GLY A 4 4.87 -16.20 -9.92
C GLY A 4 4.70 -16.28 -8.41
N SER A 5 5.77 -16.64 -7.72
CA SER A 5 6.01 -16.25 -6.34
C SER A 5 5.84 -14.74 -6.33
N ALA A 6 4.80 -14.24 -5.67
CA ALA A 6 4.79 -12.85 -5.27
C ALA A 6 6.07 -12.65 -4.45
N ASP A 7 7.10 -12.06 -5.06
CA ASP A 7 8.34 -11.76 -4.36
C ASP A 7 7.94 -10.99 -3.11
N LYS A 8 8.29 -11.56 -1.95
CA LYS A 8 7.91 -10.99 -0.67
C LYS A 8 8.67 -9.67 -0.54
N LEU A 9 7.99 -8.57 -0.88
CA LEU A 9 8.56 -7.24 -0.80
C LEU A 9 9.09 -6.99 0.61
N TYR A 10 10.23 -6.32 0.69
CA TYR A 10 10.72 -5.83 1.97
C TYR A 10 9.71 -4.85 2.54
N PHE A 11 9.33 -5.03 3.81
CA PHE A 11 8.60 -4.02 4.56
C PHE A 11 8.99 -4.04 6.04
N SER A 12 8.80 -2.91 6.70
CA SER A 12 8.99 -2.74 8.15
C SER A 12 8.07 -1.65 8.69
N VAL A 13 7.47 -1.90 9.85
CA VAL A 13 6.80 -0.85 10.63
C VAL A 13 7.84 0.13 11.18
N LEU A 14 7.49 1.42 11.20
CA LEU A 14 8.26 2.50 11.81
C LEU A 14 7.73 2.75 13.23
N LEU A 15 8.60 2.77 14.24
CA LEU A 15 8.17 2.91 15.63
C LEU A 15 8.01 4.37 16.06
N SER A 16 8.69 5.30 15.40
CA SER A 16 8.74 6.71 15.81
C SER A 16 8.27 7.68 14.73
N SER A 17 8.42 7.33 13.46
CA SER A 17 8.12 8.21 12.32
C SER A 17 6.67 8.11 11.91
N TYR A 18 5.99 9.24 11.68
CA TYR A 18 4.61 9.32 11.15
C TYR A 18 3.53 8.60 12.00
N ASN A 19 3.73 8.54 13.32
CA ASN A 19 2.86 7.80 14.22
C ASN A 19 2.03 8.73 15.13
N GLU A 20 0.77 8.36 15.35
CA GLU A 20 -0.11 8.95 16.37
C GLU A 20 -0.51 7.85 17.36
N GLY A 21 0.00 7.94 18.59
CA GLY A 21 -0.10 6.89 19.60
C GLY A 21 1.26 6.30 19.96
N ARG A 22 1.27 5.25 20.78
CA ARG A 22 2.50 4.53 21.18
C ARG A 22 2.28 3.04 21.05
N PHE A 23 3.33 2.32 20.69
CA PHE A 23 3.33 0.88 20.58
C PHE A 23 4.80 0.41 20.61
N LYS A 24 5.00 -0.88 20.81
CA LYS A 24 6.33 -1.51 20.79
C LYS A 24 6.39 -2.54 19.68
N ALA A 25 7.60 -2.88 19.27
CA ALA A 25 7.82 -4.00 18.36
C ALA A 25 7.60 -5.33 19.09
N THR A 26 6.82 -6.22 18.50
CA THR A 26 6.69 -7.59 19.01
C THR A 26 8.00 -8.35 18.82
N ARG A 27 8.59 -8.82 19.92
CA ARG A 27 9.95 -9.41 19.93
C ARG A 27 10.14 -10.55 18.94
N ASN A 28 9.17 -11.45 18.81
CA ASN A 28 9.27 -12.62 17.92
C ASN A 28 8.98 -12.33 16.44
N LEU A 29 8.60 -11.09 16.10
CA LEU A 29 8.29 -10.64 14.74
C LEU A 29 9.18 -9.47 14.30
N SER A 30 10.31 -9.29 15.00
CA SER A 30 11.18 -8.13 14.81
C SER A 30 12.64 -8.52 14.86
N THR A 31 13.45 -7.84 14.04
CA THR A 31 14.90 -7.99 14.01
C THR A 31 15.57 -6.62 14.00
N LYS A 32 16.89 -6.59 13.84
CA LYS A 32 17.63 -5.35 13.60
C LYS A 32 17.16 -4.63 12.32
N ASN A 33 16.68 -5.37 11.32
CA ASN A 33 16.45 -4.86 9.96
C ASN A 33 14.96 -4.71 9.61
N TYR A 34 14.04 -5.21 10.44
CA TYR A 34 12.61 -5.10 10.18
C TYR A 34 11.77 -5.26 11.45
N ILE A 35 10.53 -4.78 11.38
CA ILE A 35 9.46 -5.02 12.36
C ILE A 35 8.20 -5.43 11.59
N HIS A 36 7.68 -6.62 11.86
CA HIS A 36 6.46 -7.17 11.25
C HIS A 36 5.32 -7.34 12.27
N GLY A 37 5.53 -6.95 13.52
CA GLY A 37 4.49 -6.99 14.54
C GLY A 37 4.67 -5.89 15.57
N ILE A 38 3.54 -5.39 16.07
CA ILE A 38 3.48 -4.40 17.14
C ILE A 38 2.61 -4.86 18.30
N GLU A 39 2.89 -4.35 19.49
CA GLU A 39 2.18 -4.66 20.73
C GLU A 39 2.05 -3.44 21.65
N ASP A 40 1.27 -3.57 22.73
CA ASP A 40 1.02 -2.52 23.73
C ASP A 40 0.50 -1.20 23.13
N VAL A 41 -0.46 -1.27 22.20
CA VAL A 41 -0.98 -0.07 21.51
C VAL A 41 -1.69 0.85 22.50
N THR A 42 -1.18 2.07 22.62
CA THR A 42 -1.72 3.15 23.46
C THR A 42 -2.17 4.32 22.60
N LEU A 43 -3.46 4.64 22.65
CA LEU A 43 -4.06 5.75 21.90
C LEU A 43 -3.66 7.12 22.47
N ASN A 44 -3.53 8.13 21.60
CA ASN A 44 -3.29 9.51 22.02
C ASN A 44 -4.58 10.15 22.55
N LYS A 45 -4.79 10.10 23.88
CA LYS A 45 -6.02 10.60 24.52
C LYS A 45 -6.16 12.13 24.51
N ARG A 46 -5.10 12.90 24.22
CA ARG A 46 -5.11 14.37 24.35
C ARG A 46 -5.81 15.06 23.18
N ASN A 47 -5.63 14.54 21.97
CA ASN A 47 -6.01 15.26 20.74
C ASN A 47 -7.18 14.58 20.00
N ASN A 48 -7.70 13.46 20.53
CA ASN A 48 -8.69 12.61 19.85
C ASN A 48 -8.28 12.18 18.42
N ASN A 49 -6.97 12.24 18.12
CA ASN A 49 -6.42 11.80 16.84
C ASN A 49 -6.56 10.28 16.73
N PRO A 50 -7.00 9.75 15.57
CA PRO A 50 -7.01 8.32 15.34
C PRO A 50 -5.60 7.72 15.45
N PHE A 51 -5.53 6.47 15.90
CA PHE A 51 -4.27 5.72 15.91
C PHE A 51 -3.69 5.68 14.50
N THR A 52 -2.44 6.10 14.35
CA THR A 52 -1.73 6.11 13.06
C THR A 52 -0.39 5.45 13.23
N PHE A 53 -0.01 4.60 12.27
CA PHE A 53 1.33 4.06 12.19
C PHE A 53 1.82 3.97 10.74
N ALA A 54 3.13 3.98 10.53
CA ALA A 54 3.73 3.92 9.21
C ALA A 54 4.46 2.62 8.90
N ILE A 55 4.45 2.25 7.63
CA ILE A 55 5.10 1.06 7.07
C ILE A 55 6.04 1.52 5.94
N ALA A 56 7.34 1.33 6.12
CA ALA A 56 8.30 1.45 5.02
C ALA A 56 8.28 0.18 4.17
N ILE A 57 8.32 0.33 2.85
CA ILE A 57 8.20 -0.77 1.89
C ILE A 57 9.03 -0.51 0.63
N ASP A 58 9.68 -1.56 0.12
CA ASP A 58 10.34 -1.53 -1.19
C ASP A 58 9.32 -1.86 -2.28
N MET A 59 8.96 -0.86 -3.08
CA MET A 59 8.04 -1.00 -4.23
C MET A 59 8.76 -0.94 -5.58
N LYS A 60 10.10 -0.96 -5.61
CA LYS A 60 10.87 -0.76 -6.86
C LYS A 60 10.54 -1.79 -7.94
N THR A 61 10.16 -3.01 -7.54
CA THR A 61 9.84 -4.11 -8.45
C THR A 61 8.35 -4.20 -8.81
N VAL A 62 7.50 -3.33 -8.26
CA VAL A 62 6.06 -3.33 -8.56
C VAL A 62 5.85 -2.71 -9.94
N PRO A 63 5.28 -3.43 -10.92
CA PRO A 63 5.22 -2.99 -12.32
C PRO A 63 4.02 -2.05 -12.58
N VAL A 64 3.94 -0.96 -11.81
CA VAL A 64 2.92 0.08 -11.98
C VAL A 64 3.56 1.45 -11.88
N LYS A 65 2.87 2.47 -12.38
CA LYS A 65 3.34 3.85 -12.33
C LYS A 65 3.25 4.41 -10.90
N GLU A 66 4.05 5.44 -10.64
CA GLU A 66 4.13 6.12 -9.35
C GLU A 66 2.78 6.68 -8.88
N ASP A 67 2.00 7.28 -9.78
CA ASP A 67 0.65 7.78 -9.48
C ASP A 67 -0.30 6.69 -8.95
N TYR A 68 -0.13 5.45 -9.43
CA TYR A 68 -0.87 4.30 -8.95
C TYR A 68 -0.41 3.87 -7.55
N LEU A 69 0.91 3.90 -7.26
CA LEU A 69 1.47 3.60 -5.93
C LEU A 69 1.07 4.66 -4.91
N LEU A 70 1.01 5.93 -5.31
CA LEU A 70 0.73 7.03 -4.39
C LEU A 70 -0.76 7.23 -4.11
N ASN A 71 -1.65 6.48 -4.76
CA ASN A 71 -3.10 6.62 -4.59
C ASN A 71 -3.66 5.66 -3.51
N PRO A 72 -4.15 6.18 -2.36
CA PRO A 72 -4.74 5.37 -1.29
C PRO A 72 -5.89 4.46 -1.74
N SER A 73 -6.68 4.84 -2.75
CA SER A 73 -7.82 4.04 -3.22
C SER A 73 -7.40 2.75 -3.93
N ASN A 74 -6.12 2.60 -4.27
CA ASN A 74 -5.57 1.38 -4.89
C ASN A 74 -5.20 0.31 -3.87
N TYR A 75 -5.21 0.66 -2.58
CA TYR A 75 -4.93 -0.27 -1.49
C TYR A 75 -6.22 -0.84 -0.91
N MET A 76 -6.11 -2.03 -0.31
CA MET A 76 -7.20 -2.65 0.43
C MET A 76 -6.70 -3.23 1.75
N PHE A 77 -7.62 -3.38 2.70
CA PHE A 77 -7.39 -4.05 3.96
C PHE A 77 -8.27 -5.29 4.09
N GLY A 78 -7.80 -6.29 4.82
CA GLY A 78 -8.60 -7.49 5.13
C GLY A 78 -9.83 -7.21 6.03
N ASN A 79 -9.94 -6.03 6.62
CA ASN A 79 -11.08 -5.57 7.41
C ASN A 79 -11.21 -4.04 7.34
N ASN A 80 -12.31 -3.50 7.87
CA ASN A 80 -12.62 -2.07 7.81
C ASN A 80 -12.03 -1.27 8.98
N ASN A 81 -11.11 -1.82 9.78
CA ASN A 81 -10.55 -1.15 10.97
C ASN A 81 -9.46 -0.13 10.62
N PHE A 82 -8.93 -0.17 9.39
CA PHE A 82 -7.84 0.68 8.94
C PHE A 82 -8.10 1.20 7.52
N ARG A 83 -7.44 2.32 7.21
CA ARG A 83 -7.35 2.88 5.86
C ARG A 83 -5.94 3.39 5.60
N VAL A 84 -5.56 3.50 4.33
CA VAL A 84 -4.36 4.25 3.96
C VAL A 84 -4.71 5.73 4.04
N LYS A 85 -3.99 6.47 4.87
CA LYS A 85 -4.11 7.92 5.01
C LYS A 85 -3.38 8.63 3.89
N GLN A 86 -2.14 8.21 3.65
CA GLN A 86 -1.24 8.79 2.67
C GLN A 86 -0.11 7.81 2.36
N ILE A 87 0.46 7.93 1.17
CA ILE A 87 1.71 7.30 0.79
C ILE A 87 2.70 8.42 0.44
N VAL A 88 3.93 8.32 0.92
CA VAL A 88 5.01 9.26 0.60
C VAL A 88 6.27 8.51 0.18
N ALA A 89 7.12 9.16 -0.61
CA ALA A 89 8.46 8.67 -0.88
C ALA A 89 9.28 8.66 0.42
N VAL A 90 10.20 7.69 0.55
CA VAL A 90 11.11 7.64 1.69
C VAL A 90 12.08 8.81 1.63
N ASP A 91 12.09 9.61 2.70
CA ASP A 91 13.07 10.67 2.93
C ASP A 91 13.77 10.45 4.27
N LYS A 92 15.11 10.30 4.23
CA LYS A 92 15.96 10.16 5.41
C LYS A 92 15.82 11.33 6.37
N ASN A 93 15.63 12.55 5.86
CA ASN A 93 15.56 13.76 6.68
C ASN A 93 14.22 13.88 7.43
N GLN A 94 13.18 13.21 6.93
CA GLN A 94 11.85 13.17 7.55
C GLN A 94 11.61 11.90 8.37
N THR A 95 12.56 10.97 8.36
CA THR A 95 12.47 9.70 9.09
C THR A 95 13.31 9.77 10.37
N ASN A 96 12.76 9.31 11.49
CA ASN A 96 13.49 9.26 12.75
C ASN A 96 14.81 8.45 12.56
N PRO A 97 15.96 8.90 13.10
CA PRO A 97 17.24 8.20 12.93
C PRO A 97 17.22 6.72 13.33
N SER A 98 16.44 6.36 14.37
CA SER A 98 16.35 4.97 14.84
C SER A 98 15.54 4.08 13.90
N ASP A 99 14.52 4.65 13.25
CA ASP A 99 13.75 3.98 12.19
C ASP A 99 14.60 3.87 10.92
N TRP A 100 15.30 4.94 10.53
CA TRP A 100 16.18 4.94 9.36
C TRP A 100 17.26 3.85 9.44
N LEU A 101 17.95 3.76 10.58
CA LEU A 101 19.00 2.75 10.80
C LEU A 101 18.48 1.32 10.64
N ARG A 102 17.22 1.08 10.98
CA ARG A 102 16.57 -0.23 10.84
C ARG A 102 16.21 -0.53 9.39
N ILE A 103 15.66 0.45 8.67
CA ILE A 103 15.12 0.21 7.33
C ILE A 103 16.13 0.38 6.20
N SER A 104 17.28 1.02 6.44
CA SER A 104 18.23 1.40 5.39
C SER A 104 18.77 0.20 4.60
N SER A 105 18.91 -0.98 5.23
CA SER A 105 19.36 -2.19 4.50
C SER A 105 18.31 -2.75 3.55
N GLY A 106 17.03 -2.46 3.78
CA GLY A 106 15.92 -2.90 2.94
C GLY A 106 15.64 -2.00 1.76
N ASN A 107 16.34 -0.87 1.64
CA ASN A 107 16.17 0.14 0.57
C ASN A 107 14.70 0.45 0.24
N PRO A 108 13.83 0.72 1.24
CA PRO A 108 12.43 1.01 0.96
C PRO A 108 12.31 2.27 0.11
N THR A 109 11.35 2.28 -0.80
CA THR A 109 11.09 3.42 -1.69
C THR A 109 9.92 4.26 -1.19
N HIS A 110 8.98 3.65 -0.48
CA HIS A 110 7.74 4.28 -0.03
C HIS A 110 7.50 4.08 1.47
N ILE A 111 6.75 5.01 2.06
CA ILE A 111 6.17 4.93 3.40
C ILE A 111 4.66 5.02 3.25
N ILE A 112 3.97 3.95 3.65
CA ILE A 112 2.51 3.91 3.73
C ILE A 112 2.10 4.29 5.15
N ILE A 113 1.34 5.37 5.29
CA ILE A 113 0.79 5.83 6.55
C ILE A 113 -0.61 5.25 6.70
N VAL A 114 -0.80 4.42 7.72
CA VAL A 114 -2.04 3.69 8.00
C VAL A 114 -2.73 4.33 9.19
N GLU A 115 -4.02 4.59 9.06
CA GLU A 115 -4.85 5.21 10.09
C GLU A 115 -6.01 4.30 10.47
N ALA A 116 -6.25 4.16 11.77
CA ALA A 116 -7.40 3.44 12.29
C ALA A 116 -8.69 4.21 12.00
N THR A 117 -9.72 3.51 11.55
CA THR A 117 -11.06 4.07 11.26
C THR A 117 -11.95 4.12 12.50
N GLY A 118 -11.55 3.43 13.58
CA GLY A 118 -12.29 3.33 14.82
C GLY A 118 -11.41 2.92 15.99
N LYS A 119 -12.03 2.42 17.06
CA LYS A 119 -11.33 1.99 18.29
C LYS A 119 -10.82 0.54 18.23
N ALA A 120 -11.34 -0.26 17.29
CA ALA A 120 -10.92 -1.64 17.13
C ALA A 120 -9.52 -1.68 16.49
N ILE A 121 -8.54 -2.11 17.27
CA ILE A 121 -7.17 -2.32 16.80
C ILE A 121 -6.95 -3.82 16.66
N SER A 122 -6.69 -4.28 15.44
CA SER A 122 -6.53 -5.68 15.09
C SER A 122 -5.34 -5.88 14.14
N ASN A 123 -4.98 -7.13 13.85
CA ASN A 123 -4.04 -7.44 12.79
C ASN A 123 -4.40 -6.71 11.48
N VAL A 124 -3.35 -6.32 10.74
CA VAL A 124 -3.45 -5.60 9.47
C VAL A 124 -2.96 -6.53 8.36
N SER A 125 -3.83 -6.79 7.39
CA SER A 125 -3.46 -7.32 6.08
C SER A 125 -3.70 -6.19 5.09
N LEU A 126 -2.62 -5.64 4.54
CA LEU A 126 -2.64 -4.54 3.58
C LEU A 126 -2.17 -5.07 2.22
N ALA A 127 -2.92 -4.79 1.16
CA ALA A 127 -2.57 -5.21 -0.18
C ALA A 127 -2.72 -4.07 -1.19
N LEU A 128 -1.89 -4.09 -2.25
CA LEU A 128 -2.07 -3.25 -3.43
C LEU A 128 -2.81 -4.03 -4.51
N LYS A 129 -3.97 -3.53 -4.94
CA LYS A 129 -4.86 -4.18 -5.91
C LYS A 129 -4.23 -4.30 -7.29
N LYS A 130 -4.42 -5.43 -7.97
CA LYS A 130 -4.31 -5.55 -9.44
C LYS A 130 -5.66 -5.19 -10.05
N GLN A 131 -5.94 -3.90 -10.17
CA GLN A 131 -7.12 -3.38 -10.86
C GLN A 131 -6.68 -2.50 -12.03
N ILE A 132 -7.60 -2.29 -12.97
CA ILE A 132 -7.37 -1.43 -14.11
C ILE A 132 -7.12 0.00 -13.60
N PRO A 133 -6.00 0.63 -13.97
CA PRO A 133 -5.70 1.99 -13.54
C PRO A 133 -6.72 3.01 -14.06
N GLN A 134 -6.97 4.06 -13.28
CA GLN A 134 -7.96 5.09 -13.61
C GLN A 134 -7.71 5.77 -14.96
N TRP A 135 -6.43 5.94 -15.34
CA TRP A 135 -6.08 6.54 -16.64
C TRP A 135 -6.69 5.81 -17.84
N VAL A 136 -6.96 4.50 -17.74
CA VAL A 136 -7.60 3.73 -18.82
C VAL A 136 -9.02 4.24 -19.07
N TYR A 137 -9.76 4.49 -17.99
CA TYR A 137 -11.10 5.06 -18.06
C TYR A 137 -11.05 6.52 -18.49
N ASP A 138 -10.08 7.27 -17.97
CA ASP A 138 -9.93 8.69 -18.29
C ASP A 138 -9.51 8.91 -19.75
N THR A 139 -8.81 7.96 -20.37
CA THR A 139 -8.40 8.03 -21.79
C THR A 139 -9.39 7.37 -22.74
N ASN A 140 -10.50 6.83 -22.25
CA ASN A 140 -11.53 6.22 -23.10
C ASN A 140 -12.58 7.25 -23.56
N THR A 141 -13.11 7.06 -24.76
CA THR A 141 -14.35 7.70 -25.21
C THR A 141 -15.29 6.67 -25.82
N GLU A 142 -16.59 6.84 -25.61
CA GLU A 142 -17.65 6.08 -26.29
C GLU A 142 -18.20 6.85 -27.51
N ASP A 143 -17.73 8.07 -27.72
CA ASP A 143 -18.08 8.94 -28.84
C ASP A 143 -16.82 9.22 -29.66
N ASP A 144 -16.77 8.66 -30.88
CA ASP A 144 -15.69 8.83 -31.84
C ASP A 144 -16.01 9.90 -32.91
N THR A 145 -17.13 10.62 -32.78
CA THR A 145 -17.58 11.58 -33.78
C THR A 145 -16.85 12.93 -33.69
N ASN A 146 -16.31 13.28 -32.51
CA ASN A 146 -15.70 14.58 -32.23
C ASN A 146 -14.18 14.50 -31.96
N ILE A 147 -13.45 13.86 -32.88
CA ILE A 147 -12.01 13.58 -32.78
C ILE A 147 -11.18 14.85 -32.52
N ARG A 148 -11.58 16.00 -33.07
CA ARG A 148 -10.83 17.26 -32.93
C ARG A 148 -10.79 17.80 -31.50
N ASN A 149 -11.77 17.45 -30.66
CA ASN A 149 -11.89 17.95 -29.30
C ASN A 149 -11.52 16.89 -28.23
N GLY A 150 -11.14 15.68 -28.63
CA GLY A 150 -10.81 14.56 -27.74
C GLY A 150 -9.44 13.95 -28.03
N LEU A 151 -8.42 14.78 -28.26
CA LEU A 151 -7.07 14.33 -28.63
C LEU A 151 -6.37 13.50 -27.53
N ASP A 152 -6.86 13.58 -26.29
CA ASP A 152 -6.43 12.78 -25.13
C ASP A 152 -7.27 11.52 -24.92
N LYS A 153 -8.25 11.26 -25.80
CA LYS A 153 -9.16 10.11 -25.72
C LYS A 153 -8.93 9.14 -26.88
N THR A 154 -9.12 7.87 -26.61
CA THR A 154 -9.06 6.77 -27.58
C THR A 154 -10.35 5.96 -27.47
N PHE A 155 -11.07 5.80 -28.59
CA PHE A 155 -12.27 4.97 -28.62
C PHE A 155 -11.91 3.50 -28.39
N GLY A 156 -12.64 2.82 -27.50
CA GLY A 156 -12.52 1.37 -27.27
C GLY A 156 -11.30 0.91 -26.46
N VAL A 157 -10.42 1.80 -26.01
CA VAL A 157 -9.24 1.41 -25.21
C VAL A 157 -9.63 0.75 -23.89
N LYS A 158 -10.72 1.22 -23.25
CA LYS A 158 -11.25 0.60 -22.03
C LYS A 158 -11.57 -0.88 -22.25
N TYR A 159 -12.36 -1.18 -23.28
CA TYR A 159 -12.80 -2.55 -23.55
C TYR A 159 -11.65 -3.49 -23.90
N LEU A 160 -10.64 -3.00 -24.63
CA LEU A 160 -9.44 -3.78 -24.92
C LEU A 160 -8.70 -4.17 -23.64
N ILE A 161 -8.50 -3.21 -22.74
CA ILE A 161 -7.80 -3.46 -21.48
C ILE A 161 -8.64 -4.31 -20.51
N GLU A 162 -9.95 -4.08 -20.44
CA GLU A 162 -10.89 -4.90 -19.66
C GLU A 162 -10.86 -6.35 -20.11
N GLY A 163 -10.96 -6.62 -21.42
CA GLY A 163 -10.90 -7.98 -21.95
C GLY A 163 -9.57 -8.69 -21.66
N ILE A 164 -8.44 -7.98 -21.75
CA ILE A 164 -7.14 -8.54 -21.36
C ILE A 164 -7.11 -8.83 -19.85
N SER A 165 -7.57 -7.89 -19.02
CA SER A 165 -7.60 -8.06 -17.56
C SER A 165 -8.46 -9.25 -17.14
N GLU A 166 -9.65 -9.38 -17.72
CA GLU A 166 -10.57 -10.49 -17.48
C GLU A 166 -9.95 -11.83 -17.86
N ALA A 167 -9.32 -11.93 -19.03
CA ALA A 167 -8.66 -13.16 -19.48
C ALA A 167 -7.55 -13.60 -18.50
N TYR A 168 -6.75 -12.66 -17.98
CA TYR A 168 -5.75 -12.94 -16.95
C TYR A 168 -6.39 -13.39 -15.64
N GLN A 169 -7.47 -12.75 -15.20
CA GLN A 169 -8.18 -13.13 -13.97
C GLN A 169 -8.82 -14.52 -14.06
N VAL A 170 -9.27 -14.95 -15.23
CA VAL A 170 -9.80 -16.30 -15.47
C VAL A 170 -8.70 -17.35 -15.29
N ILE A 171 -7.50 -17.10 -15.82
CA ILE A 171 -6.37 -18.03 -15.75
C ILE A 171 -5.72 -18.02 -14.35
N TYR A 172 -5.64 -16.85 -13.71
CA TYR A 172 -4.99 -16.63 -12.42
C TYR A 172 -5.93 -16.02 -11.37
N PRO A 173 -7.02 -16.70 -10.98
CA PRO A 173 -8.08 -16.11 -10.13
C PRO A 173 -7.64 -15.77 -8.71
N LYS A 174 -6.49 -16.31 -8.27
CA LYS A 174 -5.89 -16.01 -6.95
C LYS A 174 -4.91 -14.84 -7.00
N ASP A 175 -4.51 -14.41 -8.20
CA ASP A 175 -3.50 -13.37 -8.38
C ASP A 175 -4.12 -11.96 -8.46
N LYS A 176 -4.76 -11.55 -7.36
CA LYS A 176 -5.56 -10.31 -7.30
C LYS A 176 -4.80 -9.07 -6.83
N ASN A 177 -3.61 -9.26 -6.28
CA ASN A 177 -2.83 -8.21 -5.63
C ASN A 177 -1.39 -8.21 -6.16
N TYR A 178 -0.77 -7.03 -6.24
CA TYR A 178 0.66 -6.92 -6.53
C TYR A 178 1.52 -7.41 -5.37
N PHE A 179 1.08 -7.12 -4.15
CA PHE A 179 1.67 -7.65 -2.93
C PHE A 179 0.64 -7.65 -1.81
N GLU A 180 0.95 -8.37 -0.74
CA GLU A 180 0.26 -8.30 0.53
C GLU A 180 1.30 -8.26 1.67
N CYS A 181 1.15 -7.32 2.60
CA CYS A 181 1.94 -7.25 3.82
C CYS A 181 1.03 -7.44 5.04
N ASN A 182 1.51 -8.28 5.96
CA ASN A 182 0.77 -8.66 7.15
C ASN A 182 1.51 -8.16 8.40
N ILE A 183 0.84 -7.32 9.19
CA ILE A 183 1.34 -6.81 10.48
C ILE A 183 0.50 -7.41 11.60
N SER A 184 1.15 -8.13 12.51
CA SER A 184 0.49 -8.60 13.72
C SER A 184 0.36 -7.47 14.72
N ILE A 185 -0.84 -7.30 15.30
CA ILE A 185 -1.06 -6.40 16.42
C ILE A 185 -1.55 -7.21 17.63
N LYS A 186 -0.75 -7.21 18.69
CA LYS A 186 -1.09 -7.82 19.98
C LYS A 186 -1.50 -6.74 20.97
N GLN A 187 -2.48 -7.06 21.83
CA GLN A 187 -2.81 -6.23 22.99
C GLN A 187 -2.13 -6.76 24.24
#